data_AF-A0A8S2YZB9-F1
#
_entry.id   AF-A0A8S2YZB9-F1
#
_cell.length_a   1.000
_cell.length_b   1.000
_cell.length_c   1.000
_cell.angle_alpha   90.00
_cell.angle_beta   90.00
_cell.angle_gamma   90.00
#
_symmetry.space_group_name_H-M   'P 1'
#
loop_
_entity.id
_entity.type
_entity.pdbx_description
1 polymer ?
#
loop_
_entity_poly.entity_id
_entity_poly.type
_entity_poly.pdbx_seq_one_letter_code
_entity_poly.pdbx_strand_id
1 'polypeptide(L)'
;MESSKLAKIEQKPIIKVARRKPCDTAPEITVPPVSVTNKTGSNVFLTCEVAGVPLPVVEWVYRSQTGKQIVYPTDDDRISTLVRGGPNAHVITSWLQIQSLEFTDQGSYTCVASNSLGKVERSCNVRVERGKEF
;
A
#
# COMPACT_ATOMS: atom_id res chain seq x y z
N MET A 1 -40.03 -17.68 -58.32
CA MET A 1 -39.63 -16.47 -57.56
C MET A 1 -38.85 -16.94 -56.35
N GLU A 2 -37.55 -17.22 -56.49
CA GLU A 2 -36.70 -17.54 -55.34
C GLU A 2 -36.06 -16.24 -54.84
N SER A 3 -36.41 -15.86 -53.63
CA SER A 3 -35.82 -14.72 -52.92
C SER A 3 -34.49 -15.18 -52.33
N SER A 4 -33.38 -14.77 -52.95
CA SER A 4 -32.03 -14.97 -52.42
C SER A 4 -31.86 -14.13 -51.15
N LYS A 5 -31.79 -14.79 -49.98
CA LYS A 5 -31.41 -14.13 -48.72
C LYS A 5 -29.93 -13.74 -48.79
N LEU A 6 -29.65 -12.44 -48.83
CA LEU A 6 -28.31 -11.90 -48.65
C LEU A 6 -27.90 -12.07 -47.17
N ALA A 7 -26.84 -12.85 -46.93
CA ALA A 7 -26.24 -12.97 -45.61
C ALA A 7 -25.59 -11.64 -45.22
N LYS A 8 -25.98 -11.07 -44.07
CA LYS A 8 -25.32 -9.91 -43.49
C LYS A 8 -23.93 -10.34 -43.02
N ILE A 9 -22.89 -9.83 -43.68
CA ILE A 9 -21.51 -9.96 -43.22
C ILE A 9 -21.38 -9.10 -41.95
N GLU A 10 -21.36 -9.76 -40.80
CA GLU A 10 -21.15 -9.10 -39.52
C GLU A 10 -19.67 -8.66 -39.48
N GLN A 11 -19.42 -7.37 -39.74
CA GLN A 11 -18.07 -6.82 -39.71
C GLN A 11 -17.53 -6.92 -38.28
N LYS A 12 -16.64 -7.88 -38.06
CA LYS A 12 -15.90 -7.98 -36.80
C LYS A 12 -15.13 -6.68 -36.61
N PRO A 13 -15.30 -5.95 -35.49
CA PRO A 13 -14.70 -4.65 -35.33
C PRO A 13 -13.17 -4.76 -35.39
N ILE A 14 -12.55 -3.88 -36.19
CA ILE A 14 -11.10 -3.77 -36.26
C ILE A 14 -10.62 -3.08 -34.98
N ILE A 15 -10.08 -3.87 -34.04
CA ILE A 15 -9.47 -3.33 -32.82
C ILE A 15 -8.16 -2.65 -33.21
N LYS A 16 -8.10 -1.31 -33.08
CA LYS A 16 -6.87 -0.54 -33.23
C LYS A 16 -6.22 -0.35 -31.87
N VAL A 17 -4.91 -0.61 -31.77
CA VAL A 17 -4.15 -0.37 -30.54
C VAL A 17 -4.13 1.13 -30.26
N ALA A 18 -4.75 1.55 -29.15
CA ALA A 18 -4.82 2.97 -28.79
C ALA A 18 -3.44 3.52 -28.40
N ARG A 19 -2.70 2.80 -27.56
CA ARG A 19 -1.35 3.16 -27.09
C ARG A 19 -0.56 1.91 -26.73
N ARG A 20 0.77 1.97 -26.87
CA ARG A 20 1.71 0.91 -26.43
C ARG A 20 2.24 1.26 -25.03
N LYS A 21 1.36 1.31 -24.03
CA LYS A 21 1.72 1.47 -22.61
C LYS A 21 0.84 0.56 -21.74
N PRO A 22 1.25 0.23 -20.51
CA PRO A 22 0.38 -0.44 -19.55
C PRO A 22 -0.91 0.37 -19.32
N CYS A 23 -2.00 -0.33 -19.04
CA CYS A 23 -3.26 0.32 -18.66
C CYS A 23 -3.08 1.04 -17.32
N ASP A 24 -3.60 2.27 -17.24
CA ASP A 24 -3.62 3.01 -16.00
C ASP A 24 -4.58 2.31 -15.01
N THR A 25 -4.16 2.14 -13.76
CA THR A 25 -4.86 1.39 -12.71
C THR A 25 -4.80 2.16 -11.41
N ALA A 26 -5.91 2.16 -10.65
CA ALA A 26 -5.93 2.70 -9.30
C ALA A 26 -5.00 1.88 -8.37
N PRO A 27 -4.54 2.46 -7.25
CA PRO A 27 -3.62 1.76 -6.36
C PRO A 27 -4.31 0.56 -5.70
N GLU A 28 -3.59 -0.54 -5.61
CA GLU A 28 -4.01 -1.77 -4.93
C GLU A 28 -2.93 -2.19 -3.94
N ILE A 29 -3.31 -2.36 -2.67
CA ILE A 29 -2.41 -2.91 -1.65
C ILE A 29 -2.39 -4.43 -1.81
N THR A 30 -1.32 -4.95 -2.40
CA THR A 30 -1.13 -6.38 -2.66
C THR A 30 -0.61 -7.12 -1.44
N VAL A 31 0.18 -6.46 -0.59
CA VAL A 31 0.60 -6.98 0.71
C VAL A 31 0.26 -5.93 1.78
N PRO A 32 -0.80 -6.14 2.57
CA PRO A 32 -1.16 -5.22 3.65
C PRO A 32 -0.21 -5.35 4.84
N PRO A 33 -0.09 -4.28 5.66
CA PRO A 33 0.66 -4.39 6.90
C PRO A 33 0.01 -5.37 7.87
N VAL A 34 0.86 -6.10 8.59
CA VAL A 34 0.45 -7.14 9.55
C VAL A 34 0.60 -6.61 10.97
N SER A 35 -0.37 -6.92 11.83
CA SER A 35 -0.31 -6.50 13.24
C SER A 35 0.81 -7.23 13.97
N VAL A 36 1.54 -6.52 14.82
CA VAL A 36 2.68 -7.05 15.57
C VAL A 36 2.48 -6.85 17.07
N THR A 37 2.98 -7.78 17.85
CA THR A 37 3.08 -7.67 19.32
C THR A 37 4.52 -7.97 19.70
N ASN A 38 5.20 -7.03 20.35
CA ASN A 38 6.60 -7.21 20.73
C ASN A 38 6.92 -6.49 22.04
N LYS A 39 8.11 -6.72 22.59
CA LYS A 39 8.54 -6.15 23.86
C LYS A 39 9.19 -4.78 23.71
N THR A 40 9.12 -3.97 24.75
CA THR A 40 9.86 -2.70 24.85
C THR A 40 11.34 -2.87 24.47
N GLY A 41 11.89 -1.91 23.72
CA GLY A 41 13.26 -1.93 23.22
C GLY A 41 13.49 -2.76 21.94
N SER A 42 12.48 -3.51 21.46
CA SER A 42 12.59 -4.25 20.20
C SER A 42 12.54 -3.32 18.98
N ASN A 43 13.15 -3.74 17.88
CA ASN A 43 12.98 -3.08 16.58
C ASN A 43 11.89 -3.78 15.79
N VAL A 44 10.96 -3.02 15.20
CA VAL A 44 9.86 -3.56 14.39
C VAL A 44 9.80 -2.88 13.04
N PHE A 45 9.34 -3.64 12.03
CA PHE A 45 9.13 -3.17 10.67
C PHE A 45 7.71 -3.50 10.26
N LEU A 46 6.97 -2.49 9.79
CA LEU A 46 5.70 -2.68 9.11
C LEU A 46 5.95 -2.60 7.61
N THR A 47 5.37 -3.51 6.84
CA THR A 47 5.55 -3.57 5.38
C THR A 47 4.23 -3.33 4.68
N CYS A 48 4.26 -2.63 3.56
CA CYS A 48 3.12 -2.43 2.68
C CYS A 48 3.58 -2.50 1.22
N GLU A 49 3.05 -3.45 0.44
CA GLU A 49 3.29 -3.51 -1.00
C GLU A 49 2.08 -3.02 -1.77
N VAL A 50 2.34 -2.20 -2.78
CA VAL A 50 1.30 -1.52 -3.54
C VAL A 50 1.61 -1.60 -5.02
N ALA A 51 0.64 -2.06 -5.80
CA ALA A 51 0.64 -2.01 -7.25
C ALA A 51 -0.17 -0.81 -7.74
N GLY A 52 0.22 -0.22 -8.88
CA GLY A 52 -0.58 0.78 -9.56
C GLY A 52 0.13 1.45 -10.72
N VAL A 53 -0.66 1.95 -11.67
CA VAL A 53 -0.16 2.67 -12.85
C VAL A 53 -0.94 3.99 -13.00
N PRO A 54 -0.33 5.17 -12.80
CA PRO A 54 1.06 5.42 -12.41
C PRO A 54 1.44 4.84 -11.03
N LEU A 55 2.75 4.70 -10.79
CA LEU A 55 3.30 4.21 -9.52
C LEU A 55 2.73 5.01 -8.34
N PRO A 56 2.10 4.35 -7.34
CA PRO A 56 1.52 5.05 -6.21
C PRO A 56 2.56 5.70 -5.30
N VAL A 57 2.14 6.76 -4.59
CA VAL A 57 2.86 7.29 -3.44
C VAL A 57 2.28 6.65 -2.18
N VAL A 58 3.14 6.28 -1.23
CA VAL A 58 2.74 5.67 0.05
C VAL A 58 3.12 6.57 1.22
N GLU A 59 2.15 6.80 2.09
CA GLU A 59 2.29 7.50 3.37
C GLU A 59 1.87 6.58 4.51
N TRP A 60 2.46 6.77 5.69
CA TRP A 60 2.08 6.05 6.90
C TRP A 60 1.40 6.99 7.88
N VAL A 61 0.23 6.58 8.37
CA VAL A 61 -0.54 7.32 9.37
C VAL A 61 -0.62 6.52 10.65
N TYR A 62 -0.08 7.07 11.73
CA TYR A 62 -0.24 6.51 13.07
C TYR A 62 -1.44 7.13 13.78
N ARG A 63 -2.19 6.30 14.50
CA ARG A 63 -3.23 6.71 15.44
C ARG A 63 -3.00 6.05 16.79
N SER A 64 -2.73 6.87 17.79
CA SER A 64 -2.64 6.43 19.18
C SER A 64 -4.00 5.99 19.73
N GLN A 65 -3.98 5.26 20.84
CA GLN A 65 -5.20 4.87 21.56
C GLN A 65 -6.00 6.05 22.10
N THR A 66 -5.36 7.20 22.30
CA THR A 66 -6.01 8.44 22.77
C THR A 66 -6.55 9.30 21.63
N GLY A 67 -6.42 8.87 20.38
CA GLY A 67 -6.92 9.58 19.20
C GLY A 67 -5.95 10.57 18.57
N LYS A 68 -4.74 10.76 19.12
CA LYS A 68 -3.67 11.53 18.44
C LYS A 68 -3.31 10.84 17.12
N GLN A 69 -3.29 11.63 16.04
CA GLN A 69 -2.89 11.20 14.70
C GLN A 69 -1.56 11.84 14.30
N ILE A 70 -0.66 11.05 13.67
CA ILE A 70 0.63 11.50 13.14
C ILE A 70 0.77 10.96 11.71
N VAL A 71 1.34 11.74 10.81
CA VAL A 71 1.74 11.30 9.46
C VAL A 71 3.26 11.23 9.43
N TYR A 72 3.81 10.10 8.98
CA TYR A 72 5.26 9.90 8.88
C TYR A 72 5.79 10.19 7.47
N PRO A 73 7.07 10.62 7.34
CA PRO A 73 8.08 10.75 8.41
C PRO A 73 7.87 11.96 9.33
N THR A 74 8.47 11.90 10.52
CA THR A 74 8.53 12.99 11.51
C THR A 74 9.98 13.18 11.98
N ASP A 75 10.23 14.17 12.82
CA ASP A 75 11.55 14.40 13.46
C ASP A 75 11.87 13.42 14.60
N ASP A 76 11.26 12.21 14.61
CA ASP A 76 11.58 11.17 15.58
C ASP A 76 12.65 10.26 14.97
N ASP A 77 13.88 10.38 15.47
CA ASP A 77 15.04 9.62 14.97
C ASP A 77 14.86 8.10 15.07
N ARG A 78 13.97 7.61 15.95
CA ARG A 78 13.68 6.18 16.07
C ARG A 78 12.78 5.67 14.95
N ILE A 79 12.05 6.54 14.26
CA ILE A 79 11.03 6.16 13.28
C ILE A 79 11.41 6.64 11.89
N SER A 80 11.55 5.69 10.97
CA SER A 80 11.91 6.00 9.58
C SER A 80 10.98 5.31 8.59
N THR A 81 10.70 6.00 7.49
CA THR A 81 9.99 5.43 6.33
C THR A 81 10.99 5.13 5.23
N LEU A 82 10.84 3.97 4.60
CA LEU A 82 11.66 3.55 3.46
C LEU A 82 10.76 3.11 2.32
N VAL A 83 11.06 3.53 1.10
CA VAL A 83 10.32 3.10 -0.10
C VAL A 83 11.30 2.62 -1.15
N ARG A 84 11.01 1.47 -1.77
CA ARG A 84 11.76 0.93 -2.90
C ARG A 84 10.81 0.42 -3.98
N GLY A 85 11.34 0.26 -5.20
CA GLY A 85 10.64 -0.51 -6.22
C GLY A 85 10.38 -1.93 -5.73
N GLY A 86 9.19 -2.45 -6.02
CA GLY A 86 8.77 -3.78 -5.63
C GLY A 86 9.39 -4.88 -6.51
N PRO A 87 9.06 -6.15 -6.25
CA PRO A 87 9.59 -7.30 -6.99
C PRO A 87 9.19 -7.31 -8.47
N ASN A 88 8.12 -6.61 -8.83
CA ASN A 88 7.55 -6.55 -10.18
C ASN A 88 7.42 -5.10 -10.67
N ALA A 89 7.26 -4.95 -11.99
CA ALA A 89 6.99 -3.65 -12.59
C ALA A 89 5.68 -3.04 -12.03
N HIS A 90 5.70 -1.72 -11.80
CA HIS A 90 4.56 -0.96 -11.27
C HIS A 90 4.14 -1.33 -9.84
N VAL A 91 5.05 -1.97 -9.09
CA VAL A 91 4.90 -2.24 -7.67
C VAL A 91 5.93 -1.42 -6.90
N ILE A 92 5.56 -0.94 -5.72
CA ILE A 92 6.49 -0.41 -4.72
C ILE A 92 6.28 -1.14 -3.39
N THR A 93 7.35 -1.24 -2.62
CA THR A 93 7.32 -1.73 -1.25
C THR A 93 7.73 -0.58 -0.32
N SER A 94 6.89 -0.31 0.67
CA SER A 94 7.13 0.70 1.71
C SER A 94 7.29 0.00 3.06
N TRP A 95 8.25 0.48 3.85
CA TRP A 95 8.50 0.03 5.21
C TRP A 95 8.40 1.21 6.19
N LEU A 96 7.76 1.00 7.33
CA LEU A 96 7.87 1.86 8.50
C LEU A 96 8.69 1.11 9.56
N GLN A 97 9.89 1.60 9.83
CA GLN A 97 10.75 1.09 10.88
C GLN A 97 10.53 1.88 12.17
N ILE A 98 10.34 1.17 13.28
CA ILE A 98 10.28 1.75 14.62
C ILE A 98 11.39 1.08 15.43
N GLN A 99 12.37 1.87 15.85
CA GLN A 99 13.49 1.42 16.68
C GLN A 99 13.17 1.60 18.16
N SER A 100 13.70 0.71 19.00
CA SER A 100 13.58 0.79 20.45
C SER A 100 12.14 1.03 20.91
N LEU A 101 11.26 0.07 20.63
CA LEU A 101 9.81 0.19 20.82
C LEU A 101 9.43 0.66 22.23
N GLU A 102 8.56 1.65 22.33
CA GLU A 102 8.04 2.22 23.57
C GLU A 102 6.53 2.01 23.70
N PHE A 103 5.97 2.11 24.91
CA PHE A 103 4.51 2.02 25.10
C PHE A 103 3.72 3.10 24.37
N THR A 104 4.35 4.26 24.13
CA THR A 104 3.81 5.38 23.34
C THR A 104 3.64 5.02 21.86
N ASP A 105 4.41 4.06 21.35
CA ASP A 105 4.29 3.56 19.97
C ASP A 105 3.08 2.61 19.82
N GLN A 106 2.36 2.29 20.90
CA GLN A 106 1.18 1.45 20.82
C GLN A 106 0.04 2.17 20.08
N GLY A 107 -0.49 1.56 19.03
CA GLY A 107 -1.57 2.15 18.25
C GLY A 107 -1.83 1.46 16.93
N SER A 108 -2.63 2.12 16.10
CA SER A 108 -2.94 1.68 14.74
C SER A 108 -2.06 2.40 13.74
N TYR A 109 -1.48 1.66 12.81
CA TYR A 109 -0.66 2.17 11.73
C TYR A 109 -1.31 1.84 10.39
N THR A 110 -1.63 2.87 9.63
CA THR A 110 -2.30 2.78 8.34
C THR A 110 -1.33 3.09 7.22
N CYS A 111 -1.14 2.14 6.30
CA CYS A 111 -0.53 2.37 5.00
C CYS A 111 -1.57 3.00 4.09
N VAL A 112 -1.27 4.18 3.55
CA VAL A 112 -2.13 4.94 2.65
C VAL A 112 -1.43 5.07 1.32
N ALA A 113 -2.02 4.53 0.26
CA ALA A 113 -1.47 4.58 -1.09
C ALA A 113 -2.36 5.40 -2.04
N SER A 114 -1.75 6.25 -2.87
CA SER A 114 -2.50 7.10 -3.79
C SER A 114 -1.80 7.29 -5.14
N ASN A 115 -2.60 7.39 -6.21
CA ASN A 115 -2.18 7.86 -7.52
C ASN A 115 -3.30 8.69 -8.17
N SER A 116 -3.14 9.12 -9.42
CA SER A 116 -4.12 9.97 -10.11
C SER A 116 -5.50 9.31 -10.35
N LEU A 117 -5.63 8.00 -10.15
CA LEU A 117 -6.87 7.25 -10.35
C LEU A 117 -7.58 6.92 -9.03
N GLY A 118 -6.93 7.09 -7.88
CA GLY A 118 -7.58 6.83 -6.60
C GLY A 118 -6.64 6.68 -5.42
N LYS A 119 -7.23 6.23 -4.31
CA LYS A 119 -6.60 6.06 -3.02
C LYS A 119 -7.10 4.77 -2.36
N VAL A 120 -6.21 4.05 -1.70
CA VAL A 120 -6.53 2.84 -0.92
C VAL A 120 -5.76 2.86 0.39
N GLU A 121 -6.31 2.24 1.43
CA GLU A 121 -5.66 2.16 2.73
C GLU A 121 -5.87 0.81 3.41
N ARG A 122 -4.88 0.39 4.20
CA ARG A 122 -4.92 -0.79 5.06
C ARG A 122 -4.20 -0.51 6.37
N SER A 123 -4.76 -1.01 7.47
CA SER A 123 -4.28 -0.74 8.82
C SER A 123 -3.82 -2.02 9.51
N CYS A 124 -2.85 -1.87 10.40
CA CYS A 124 -2.43 -2.89 11.35
C CYS A 124 -2.31 -2.27 12.75
N ASN A 125 -2.14 -3.11 13.77
CA ASN A 125 -1.93 -2.68 15.14
C ASN A 125 -0.55 -3.09 15.64
N VAL A 126 0.12 -2.17 16.33
CA VAL A 126 1.33 -2.46 17.12
C VAL A 126 0.93 -2.55 18.58
N ARG A 127 1.24 -3.68 19.23
CA ARG A 127 1.10 -3.88 20.67
C ARG A 127 2.47 -4.04 21.31
N VAL A 128 2.62 -3.44 22.49
CA VAL A 128 3.88 -3.41 23.22
C VAL A 128 3.70 -4.10 24.57
N GLU A 129 4.57 -5.05 24.87
CA GLU A 129 4.63 -5.77 26.15
C GLU A 129 5.87 -5.34 26.94
N ARG A 130 5.84 -5.48 28.27
CA ARG A 130 7.05 -5.23 29.07
C ARG A 130 8.10 -6.30 28.79
N GLY A 131 9.33 -5.88 28.50
CA GLY A 131 10.48 -6.76 28.59
C GLY A 131 10.64 -7.29 30.02
N LYS A 132 11.05 -8.55 30.19
CA LYS A 132 11.56 -9.00 31.49
C LYS A 132 12.95 -8.39 31.64
N GLU A 133 13.14 -7.60 32.69
CA GLU A 133 14.47 -7.22 33.16
C GLU A 133 15.15 -8.50 33.68
N PHE A 134 16.43 -8.69 33.33
CA PHE A 134 17.27 -9.79 33.84
C PHE A 134 18.05 -9.32 35.07
#